data_AF-A0A819VPP0-F1
#
_entry.id   AF-A0A819VPP0-F1
#
_cell.length_a   1.000
_cell.length_b   1.000
_cell.length_c   1.000
_cell.angle_alpha   90.00
_cell.angle_beta   90.00
_cell.angle_gamma   90.00
#
_symmetry.space_group_name_H-M   'P 1'
#
loop_
_entity.id
_entity.type
_entity.pdbx_description
1 polymer ?
#
loop_
_entity_poly.entity_id
_entity_poly.type
_entity_poly.pdbx_seq_one_letter_code
_entity_poly.pdbx_strand_id
1 'polypeptide(L)'
;LERLLEGTNIYLVPIMYRGPRPTDNVLKEMVHHPSQFYDGPVEGIYVKEEQNGQVINRGKIIRSDFIAGITEHWDKAPIRKNEFVTDNDDIE
;
A
#
# COMPACT_ATOMS: atom_id res chain seq x y z
N LEU A 1 8.45 -10.36 11.98
CA LEU A 1 7.33 -10.32 11.01
C LEU A 1 7.71 -11.02 9.71
N GLU A 2 8.73 -10.56 8.99
CA GLU A 2 9.20 -11.21 7.73
C GLU A 2 9.38 -12.72 7.87
N ARG A 3 10.11 -13.17 8.91
CA ARG A 3 10.27 -14.60 9.24
C ARG A 3 8.97 -15.35 9.54
N LEU A 4 7.93 -14.67 10.02
CA LEU A 4 6.63 -15.31 10.28
C LEU A 4 5.81 -15.49 8.99
N LEU A 5 6.12 -14.72 7.95
CA LEU A 5 5.45 -14.77 6.65
C LEU A 5 6.19 -15.69 5.66
N GLU A 6 7.36 -16.19 6.04
CA GLU A 6 8.18 -17.11 5.25
C GLU A 6 7.39 -18.40 4.93
N GLY A 7 7.38 -18.79 3.65
CA GLY A 7 6.61 -19.94 3.17
C GLY A 7 5.10 -19.69 3.00
N THR A 8 4.62 -18.46 3.22
CA THR A 8 3.25 -18.05 2.92
C THR A 8 3.16 -17.26 1.63
N ASN A 9 1.95 -17.09 1.09
CA ASN A 9 1.66 -16.20 -0.03
C ASN A 9 1.26 -14.78 0.43
N ILE A 10 1.59 -14.39 1.66
CA ILE A 10 1.30 -13.06 2.20
C ILE A 10 2.53 -12.17 1.97
N TYR A 11 2.41 -11.25 1.02
CA TYR A 11 3.48 -10.33 0.67
C TYR A 11 3.42 -9.05 1.50
N LEU A 12 4.58 -8.56 1.92
CA LEU A 12 4.70 -7.24 2.54
C LEU A 12 4.74 -6.15 1.47
N VAL A 13 4.23 -4.97 1.81
CA VAL A 13 4.40 -3.78 0.96
C VAL A 13 5.89 -3.46 0.84
N PRO A 14 6.41 -3.24 -0.39
CA PRO A 14 7.83 -2.93 -0.61
C PRO A 14 8.30 -1.72 0.18
N ILE A 15 9.49 -1.83 0.77
CA ILE A 15 10.12 -0.72 1.48
C ILE A 15 10.78 0.20 0.46
N MET A 16 10.31 1.45 0.39
CA MET A 16 10.91 2.47 -0.48
C MET A 16 12.21 3.05 0.08
N TYR A 17 12.32 3.16 1.42
CA TYR A 17 13.47 3.75 2.09
C TYR A 17 13.60 3.23 3.52
N ARG A 18 14.84 3.01 3.97
CA ARG A 18 15.19 2.70 5.36
C ARG A 18 16.45 3.47 5.73
N GLY A 19 16.39 4.27 6.79
CA GLY A 19 17.51 5.09 7.23
C GLY A 19 17.08 6.25 8.13
N PRO A 20 17.94 7.26 8.31
CA PRO A 20 17.62 8.49 9.02
C PRO A 20 16.35 9.16 8.49
N ARG A 21 15.63 9.90 9.35
CA ARG A 21 14.41 10.61 8.93
C ARG A 21 14.71 11.56 7.75
N PRO A 22 14.08 11.39 6.57
CA PRO A 22 14.23 12.33 5.47
C PRO A 22 13.64 13.70 5.83
N THR A 23 14.10 14.74 5.15
CA THR A 23 13.50 16.08 5.30
C THR A 23 12.10 16.11 4.69
N ASP A 24 11.28 17.06 5.13
CA ASP A 24 9.90 17.21 4.61
C ASP A 24 9.86 17.42 3.09
N ASN A 25 10.86 18.10 2.51
CA ASN A 25 10.96 18.25 1.06
C ASN A 25 11.22 16.91 0.37
N VAL A 26 12.13 16.08 0.90
CA VAL A 26 12.37 14.74 0.35
C VAL A 26 11.11 13.88 0.47
N LEU A 27 10.41 13.93 1.59
CA LEU A 27 9.16 13.18 1.77
C LEU A 27 8.07 13.60 0.76
N LYS A 28 8.00 14.89 0.40
CA LYS A 28 7.10 15.39 -0.64
C LYS A 28 7.49 14.93 -2.04
N GLU A 29 8.79 14.89 -2.35
CA GLU A 29 9.24 14.35 -3.65
C GLU A 29 8.99 12.84 -3.74
N MET A 30 9.10 12.13 -2.63
CA MET A 30 8.93 10.67 -2.61
C MET A 30 7.55 10.19 -3.04
N VAL A 31 6.49 10.99 -2.89
CA VAL A 31 5.17 10.61 -3.37
C VAL A 31 5.05 10.65 -4.91
N HIS A 32 6.03 11.21 -5.61
CA HIS A 32 6.07 11.20 -7.08
C HIS A 32 6.88 10.02 -7.66
N HIS A 33 7.44 9.15 -6.82
CA HIS A 33 8.15 7.96 -7.30
C HIS A 33 7.23 6.97 -8.02
N PRO A 34 7.74 6.21 -9.01
CA PRO A 34 6.99 5.13 -9.65
C PRO A 34 6.49 4.10 -8.63
N SER A 35 5.25 3.69 -8.80
CA SER A 35 4.61 2.61 -8.05
C SER A 35 5.18 1.25 -8.45
N GLN A 36 5.21 0.33 -7.50
CA GLN A 36 5.53 -1.09 -7.76
C GLN A 36 4.28 -1.94 -7.98
N PHE A 37 3.08 -1.34 -7.90
CA PHE A 37 1.81 -2.03 -8.01
C PHE A 37 1.02 -1.69 -9.29
N TYR A 38 1.36 -0.61 -9.97
CA TYR A 38 0.73 -0.19 -11.23
C TYR A 38 1.64 0.77 -12.01
N ASP A 39 1.30 1.05 -13.26
CA ASP A 39 2.00 2.01 -14.11
C ASP A 39 1.59 3.46 -13.77
N GLY A 40 2.38 4.10 -12.90
CA GLY A 40 2.16 5.48 -12.45
C GLY A 40 2.90 5.81 -11.16
N PRO A 41 2.77 7.04 -10.63
CA PRO A 41 3.39 7.42 -9.36
C PRO A 41 2.67 6.74 -8.19
N VAL A 42 3.33 6.55 -7.04
CA VAL A 42 2.66 6.06 -5.83
C VAL A 42 1.49 6.95 -5.41
N GLU A 43 0.43 6.38 -4.84
CA GLU A 43 -0.70 7.16 -4.31
C GLU A 43 -0.25 8.05 -3.13
N GLY A 44 0.69 7.53 -2.35
CA GLY A 44 1.30 8.19 -1.22
C GLY A 44 2.30 7.28 -0.52
N ILE A 45 2.89 7.77 0.55
CA ILE A 45 3.86 7.04 1.37
C ILE A 45 3.37 6.90 2.81
N TYR A 46 3.69 5.75 3.41
CA TYR A 46 3.50 5.49 4.83
C TYR A 46 4.86 5.50 5.52
N VAL A 47 5.02 6.37 6.51
CA VAL A 47 6.28 6.55 7.23
C VAL A 47 6.14 5.96 8.63
N LYS A 48 7.12 5.17 9.04
CA LYS A 48 7.25 4.67 10.42
C LYS A 48 8.58 5.14 10.98
N GLU A 49 8.54 5.65 12.21
CA GLU A 49 9.73 5.78 13.04
C GLU A 49 9.74 4.64 14.04
N GLU A 50 10.82 3.89 14.04
CA GLU A 50 10.98 2.70 14.87
C GLU A 50 12.14 2.88 15.84
N GLN A 51 11.92 2.50 17.10
CA GLN A 51 12.95 2.45 18.14
C GLN A 51 12.84 1.11 18.86
N ASN A 52 13.96 0.39 18.99
CA ASN A 52 14.03 -0.92 19.65
C ASN A 52 12.98 -1.93 19.12
N GLY A 53 12.71 -1.91 17.81
CA GLY A 53 11.74 -2.80 17.17
C GLY A 53 10.27 -2.43 17.38
N GLN A 54 9.98 -1.28 18.00
CA GLN A 54 8.63 -0.75 18.17
C GLN A 54 8.43 0.50 17.33
N VAL A 55 7.24 0.63 16.74
CA VAL A 55 6.83 1.85 16.04
C VAL A 55 6.44 2.90 17.07
N ILE A 56 7.21 3.98 17.15
CA ILE A 56 6.96 5.09 18.08
C ILE A 56 6.13 6.20 17.42
N ASN A 57 6.33 6.43 16.13
CA ASN A 57 5.55 7.39 15.34
C ASN A 57 5.19 6.78 13.98
N ARG A 58 4.05 7.22 13.44
CA ARG A 58 3.62 6.88 12.09
C ARG A 58 2.87 8.02 11.45
N GLY A 59 2.99 8.13 10.13
CA GLY A 59 2.29 9.15 9.34
C GLY A 59 2.04 8.70 7.91
N LYS A 60 1.15 9.41 7.24
CA LYS A 60 0.86 9.23 5.81
C LYS A 60 1.02 10.56 5.10
N ILE A 61 1.61 10.52 3.91
CA ILE A 61 1.71 11.66 3.02
C ILE A 61 1.14 11.18 1.70
N ILE A 62 0.12 11.87 1.20
CA ILE A 62 -0.64 11.49 0.01
C ILE A 62 -0.45 12.60 -1.01
N ARG A 63 -0.35 12.25 -2.31
CA ARG A 63 -0.26 13.26 -3.36
C ARG A 63 -1.52 14.13 -3.34
N SER A 64 -1.37 15.43 -3.58
CA SER A 64 -2.49 16.37 -3.54
C SER A 64 -3.54 16.12 -4.64
N ASP A 65 -3.11 15.51 -5.75
CA ASP A 65 -3.94 15.13 -6.89
C ASP A 65 -4.41 13.67 -6.83
N PHE A 66 -4.10 12.93 -5.76
CA PHE A 66 -4.70 11.62 -5.55
C PHE A 66 -6.13 11.77 -5.04
N ILE A 67 -7.08 11.32 -5.85
CA ILE A 67 -8.50 11.24 -5.49
C ILE A 67 -8.82 9.76 -5.31
N ALA A 68 -9.11 9.35 -4.08
CA ALA A 68 -9.69 8.03 -3.85
C ALA A 68 -11.06 8.01 -4.55
N GLY A 69 -11.24 7.11 -5.53
CA GLY A 69 -12.49 6.94 -6.29
C GLY A 69 -13.68 6.42 -5.46
N ILE A 70 -13.67 6.66 -4.14
CA ILE A 70 -14.71 6.26 -3.21
C ILE A 70 -15.80 7.31 -3.26
N THR A 71 -16.77 7.10 -4.14
CA THR A 71 -17.97 7.95 -4.25
C THR A 71 -19.02 7.59 -3.20
N GLU A 72 -19.01 6.35 -2.71
CA GLU A 72 -19.90 5.86 -1.65
C GLU A 72 -19.07 5.26 -0.52
N HIS A 73 -19.38 5.66 0.72
CA HIS A 73 -18.74 5.08 1.89
C HIS A 73 -19.19 3.61 2.02
N TRP A 74 -18.26 2.71 2.33
CA TRP A 74 -18.47 1.26 2.33
C TRP A 74 -19.56 0.78 3.30
N ASP A 75 -19.92 1.60 4.29
CA ASP A 75 -21.01 1.34 5.25
C ASP A 75 -22.40 1.48 4.61
N LYS A 76 -22.51 2.22 3.50
CA LYS A 76 -23.73 2.44 2.73
C LYS A 76 -23.82 1.53 1.51
N ALA A 77 -22.72 0.90 1.12
CA ALA A 77 -22.70 -0.03 0.01
C ALA A 77 -23.41 -1.34 0.41
N PRO A 78 -24.30 -1.90 -0.44
CA PRO A 78 -24.88 -3.21 -0.18
C PRO A 78 -23.79 -4.29 -0.19
N ILE A 79 -23.95 -5.32 0.66
CA ILE A 79 -23.05 -6.47 0.69
C ILE A 79 -23.03 -7.12 -0.70
N ARG A 80 -21.85 -7.19 -1.31
CA ARG A 80 -21.60 -7.95 -2.54
C ARG A 80 -20.88 -9.24 -2.19
N LYS A 81 -21.45 -10.38 -2.55
CA LYS A 81 -20.81 -11.68 -2.38
C LYS A 81 -19.76 -11.84 -3.48
N ASN A 82 -18.52 -12.14 -3.11
CA ASN A 82 -17.50 -12.52 -4.09
C ASN A 82 -17.90 -13.84 -4.74
N GLU A 83 -17.65 -13.97 -6.04
CA GLU A 83 -17.87 -15.18 -6.81
C GLU A 83 -16.53 -15.74 -7.29
N PHE A 84 -16.46 -17.06 -7.44
CA PHE A 84 -15.33 -17.69 -8.10
C PHE A 84 -15.54 -17.58 -9.61
N VAL A 85 -14.53 -17.05 -10.32
CA VAL A 85 -14.47 -17.18 -11.77
C VAL A 85 -13.85 -18.56 -12.04
N THR A 86 -14.59 -19.44 -12.68
CA THR A 86 -14.04 -20.69 -13.23
C THR A 86 -13.64 -20.43 -14.67
N ASP A 87 -12.35 -20.54 -14.98
CA ASP A 87 -11.89 -20.57 -16.37
C ASP A 87 -12.42 -21.86 -17.02
N ASN A 88 -13.32 -21.73 -17.99
CA ASN A 88 -13.94 -22.85 -18.71
C ASN A 88 -13.08 -23.32 -19.90
N ASP A 89 -11.76 -23.26 -19.80
CA ASP A 89 -10.85 -23.65 -20.90
C ASP A 89 -10.25 -25.06 -20.76
N ASP A 90 -10.67 -25.86 -19.76
CA ASP A 90 -10.17 -27.23 -19.56
C ASP A 90 -11.18 -28.35 -19.93
N ILE A 91 -12.18 -28.06 -20.80
CA ILE A 91 -13.01 -29.11 -21.41
C ILE A 91 -13.12 -28.90 -22.93
N GLU A 92 -12.07 -29.29 -23.66
CA GLU A 92 -12.20 -29.95 -24.97
C GLU A 92 -11.09 -30.99 -25.16
#